data_AF-A0A1J9P4C7-F1
#
_entry.id   AF-A0A1J9P4C7-F1
#
_cell.length_a   1.000
_cell.length_b   1.000
_cell.length_c   1.000
_cell.angle_alpha   90.00
_cell.angle_beta   90.00
_cell.angle_gamma   90.00
#
_symmetry.space_group_name_H-M   'P 1'
#
loop_
_entity.id
_entity.type
_entity.pdbx_description
1 polymer ?
#
loop_
_entity_poly.entity_id
_entity_poly.type
_entity_poly.pdbx_seq_one_letter_code
_entity_poly.pdbx_strand_id
1 'polypeptide(L)'
;MTSARLIEEYFSSPSPFTTPSPPTFDVDAARTKIRLYDPRAEDDKTKAILTSFLDYLPNESKYSLAEFIACASEETLYKLSKHLYTALLLPIKAESATPRVTPSSLDDAEDDIEEVKLMKKLCLKRDDFQCLATGVIDVNYHGTRESLTGNSGITELAHVIPFSMGAWSDKQKKHDIAQTWATLKRLFPVAIGSSGINDPTNLLSLWSSIHNEFGAL
;
A
#
# COMPACT_ATOMS: atom_id res chain seq x y z
N MET A 1 11.03 -29.16 -2.80
CA MET A 1 10.29 -28.07 -2.13
C MET A 1 9.34 -27.46 -3.14
N THR A 2 8.07 -27.19 -2.80
CA THR A 2 7.06 -26.72 -3.77
C THR A 2 7.16 -25.21 -3.98
N SER A 3 6.78 -24.72 -5.16
CA SER A 3 6.80 -23.29 -5.51
C SER A 3 5.93 -22.44 -4.58
N ALA A 4 4.82 -22.99 -4.06
CA ALA A 4 3.98 -22.30 -3.08
C ALA A 4 4.70 -22.09 -1.74
N ARG A 5 5.40 -23.13 -1.26
CA ARG A 5 6.15 -23.06 -0.01
C ARG A 5 7.32 -22.09 -0.08
N LEU A 6 7.99 -21.99 -1.23
CA LEU A 6 9.05 -20.98 -1.45
C LEU A 6 8.52 -19.55 -1.31
N ILE A 7 7.31 -19.30 -1.80
CA ILE A 7 6.65 -17.98 -1.72
C ILE A 7 6.23 -17.68 -0.28
N GLU A 8 5.60 -18.64 0.39
CA GLU A 8 5.22 -18.50 1.80
C GLU A 8 6.43 -18.24 2.70
N GLU A 9 7.53 -18.99 2.51
CA GLU A 9 8.77 -18.78 3.26
C GLU A 9 9.39 -17.42 2.97
N TYR A 10 9.37 -16.94 1.71
CA TYR A 10 9.85 -15.60 1.36
C TYR A 10 9.09 -14.50 2.11
N PHE A 11 7.75 -14.53 2.09
CA PHE A 11 6.92 -13.51 2.74
C PHE A 11 6.81 -13.65 4.27
N SER A 12 7.06 -14.85 4.81
CA SER A 12 7.08 -15.10 6.25
C SER A 12 8.46 -14.86 6.88
N SER A 13 9.52 -14.82 6.08
CA SER A 13 10.87 -14.59 6.57
C SER A 13 11.01 -13.17 7.14
N PRO A 14 11.77 -13.00 8.24
CA PRO A 14 12.04 -11.68 8.78
C PRO A 14 12.67 -10.81 7.70
N SER A 15 12.21 -9.57 7.69
CA SER A 15 12.65 -8.57 6.74
C SER A 15 14.18 -8.44 6.70
N PRO A 16 14.81 -8.34 5.52
CA PRO A 16 16.26 -8.19 5.39
C PRO A 16 16.77 -6.84 5.91
N PHE A 17 15.87 -5.96 6.37
CA PHE A 17 16.13 -4.59 6.81
C PHE A 17 16.94 -4.45 8.11
N THR A 18 17.39 -5.57 8.71
CA THR A 18 18.23 -5.57 9.92
C THR A 18 19.73 -5.53 9.62
N THR A 19 20.16 -5.65 8.36
CA THR A 19 21.59 -5.59 7.99
C THR A 19 22.00 -4.22 7.47
N PRO A 20 23.07 -3.60 7.98
CA PRO A 20 23.47 -2.22 7.64
C PRO A 20 24.08 -2.03 6.23
N SER A 21 24.08 -3.08 5.40
CA SER A 21 24.63 -3.04 4.03
C SER A 21 23.48 -2.96 3.03
N PRO A 22 23.44 -1.96 2.12
CA PRO A 22 22.43 -1.93 1.07
C PRO A 22 22.58 -3.18 0.19
N PRO A 23 21.50 -3.92 -0.09
CA PRO A 23 21.58 -5.06 -0.99
C PRO A 23 21.96 -4.56 -2.38
N THR A 24 23.12 -5.00 -2.88
CA THR A 24 23.68 -4.60 -4.18
C THR A 24 23.14 -5.44 -5.33
N PHE A 25 21.95 -6.01 -5.19
CA PHE A 25 21.43 -6.94 -6.18
C PHE A 25 21.08 -6.21 -7.48
N ASP A 26 21.65 -6.68 -8.58
CA ASP A 26 21.39 -6.15 -9.91
C ASP A 26 19.98 -6.54 -10.39
N VAL A 27 19.11 -5.54 -10.44
CA VAL A 27 17.70 -5.69 -10.85
C VAL A 27 17.59 -6.15 -12.32
N ASP A 28 18.63 -5.99 -13.14
CA ASP A 28 18.60 -6.35 -14.56
C ASP A 28 18.48 -7.86 -14.78
N ALA A 29 19.05 -8.68 -13.89
CA ALA A 29 18.88 -10.13 -13.94
C ALA A 29 17.41 -10.52 -13.77
N ALA A 30 16.73 -9.89 -12.80
CA ALA A 30 15.30 -10.10 -12.55
C ALA A 30 14.45 -9.60 -13.72
N ARG A 31 14.75 -8.41 -14.27
CA ARG A 31 14.04 -7.88 -15.45
C ARG A 31 14.21 -8.75 -16.67
N THR A 32 15.41 -9.28 -16.90
CA THR A 32 15.68 -10.22 -17.98
C THR A 32 14.87 -11.50 -17.80
N LYS A 33 14.83 -12.04 -16.58
CA LYS A 33 14.02 -13.21 -16.24
C LYS A 33 12.53 -13.00 -16.53
N ILE A 34 11.98 -11.85 -16.11
CA ILE A 34 10.57 -11.48 -16.38
C ILE A 34 10.33 -11.35 -17.89
N ARG A 35 11.24 -10.71 -18.63
CA ARG A 35 11.11 -10.55 -20.08
C ARG A 35 11.03 -11.89 -20.81
N LEU A 36 11.84 -12.86 -20.38
CA LEU A 36 11.94 -14.19 -20.98
C LEU A 36 10.84 -15.17 -20.56
N TYR A 37 10.09 -14.87 -19.50
CA TYR A 37 8.96 -15.70 -19.05
C TYR A 37 7.97 -15.97 -20.19
N ASP A 38 7.51 -17.20 -20.34
CA ASP A 38 6.43 -17.52 -21.30
C ASP A 38 5.05 -17.46 -20.63
N PRO A 39 4.15 -16.53 -21.03
CA PRO A 39 2.80 -16.45 -20.48
C PRO A 39 2.01 -17.73 -20.71
N ARG A 40 1.33 -18.21 -19.68
CA ARG A 40 0.60 -19.50 -19.73
C ARG A 40 -0.72 -19.44 -20.51
N ALA A 41 -1.26 -18.24 -20.67
CA ALA A 41 -2.51 -17.94 -21.34
C ALA A 41 -2.50 -16.48 -21.81
N GLU A 42 -3.43 -16.10 -22.70
CA GLU A 42 -3.53 -14.73 -23.22
C GLU A 42 -3.78 -13.67 -22.14
N ASP A 43 -4.46 -14.06 -21.05
CA ASP A 43 -4.77 -13.20 -19.92
C ASP A 43 -3.72 -13.23 -18.79
N ASP A 44 -2.64 -14.02 -18.95
CA ASP A 44 -1.58 -14.11 -17.96
C ASP A 44 -0.81 -12.79 -17.84
N LYS A 45 -1.08 -12.05 -16.75
CA LYS A 45 -0.46 -10.75 -16.44
C LYS A 45 0.83 -10.85 -15.64
N THR A 46 1.45 -12.03 -15.54
CA THR A 46 2.66 -12.24 -14.72
C THR A 46 3.76 -11.24 -15.02
N LYS A 47 4.07 -10.98 -16.30
CA LYS A 47 5.08 -9.97 -16.67
C LYS A 47 4.72 -8.58 -16.15
N ALA A 48 3.52 -8.11 -16.46
CA ALA A 48 3.07 -6.78 -16.10
C ALA A 48 3.05 -6.56 -14.59
N ILE A 49 2.56 -7.55 -13.82
CA ILE A 49 2.51 -7.49 -12.37
C ILE A 49 3.93 -7.41 -11.80
N LEU A 50 4.81 -8.36 -12.13
CA LEU A 50 6.15 -8.40 -11.56
C LEU A 50 6.99 -7.18 -11.94
N THR A 51 6.89 -6.70 -13.19
CA THR A 51 7.54 -5.45 -13.62
C THR A 51 7.04 -4.27 -12.80
N SER A 52 5.73 -4.14 -12.59
CA SER A 52 5.17 -3.03 -11.81
C SER A 52 5.71 -3.02 -10.37
N PHE A 53 5.79 -4.18 -9.72
CA PHE A 53 6.40 -4.25 -8.38
C PHE A 53 7.88 -3.82 -8.39
N LEU A 54 8.67 -4.22 -9.38
CA LEU A 54 10.07 -3.76 -9.48
C LEU A 54 10.21 -2.27 -9.81
N ASP A 55 9.23 -1.66 -10.47
CA ASP A 55 9.27 -0.24 -10.80
C ASP A 55 8.94 0.62 -9.58
N TYR A 56 7.91 0.24 -8.82
CA TYR A 56 7.33 1.09 -7.77
C TYR A 56 7.71 0.73 -6.33
N LEU A 57 8.32 -0.43 -6.08
CA LEU A 57 8.77 -0.75 -4.72
C LEU A 57 9.92 0.17 -4.26
N PRO A 58 10.00 0.47 -2.94
CA PRO A 58 11.18 1.06 -2.33
C PRO A 58 12.43 0.24 -2.66
N ASN A 59 13.59 0.90 -2.78
CA ASN A 59 14.83 0.28 -3.28
C ASN A 59 15.20 -1.00 -2.52
N GLU A 60 15.09 -0.98 -1.20
CA GLU A 60 15.48 -2.10 -0.33
C GLU A 60 14.60 -3.33 -0.59
N SER A 61 13.28 -3.15 -0.63
CA SER A 61 12.32 -4.22 -0.94
C SER A 61 12.44 -4.69 -2.38
N LYS A 62 12.70 -3.76 -3.30
CA LYS A 62 12.91 -4.02 -4.73
C LYS A 62 14.09 -4.96 -4.94
N TYR A 63 15.22 -4.73 -4.27
CA TYR A 63 16.39 -5.60 -4.40
C TYR A 63 16.12 -7.00 -3.87
N SER A 64 15.46 -7.13 -2.71
CA SER A 64 15.09 -8.45 -2.17
C SER A 64 14.12 -9.21 -3.09
N LEU A 65 13.15 -8.51 -3.68
CA LEU A 65 12.21 -9.13 -4.62
C LEU A 65 12.91 -9.52 -5.94
N ALA A 66 13.80 -8.65 -6.44
CA ALA A 66 14.58 -8.91 -7.64
C ALA A 66 15.47 -10.15 -7.49
N GLU A 67 16.14 -10.31 -6.34
CA GLU A 67 16.94 -11.49 -6.02
C GLU A 67 16.09 -12.77 -6.07
N PHE A 68 14.91 -12.76 -5.44
CA PHE A 68 13.98 -13.89 -5.46
C PHE A 68 13.53 -14.22 -6.90
N ILE A 69 13.18 -13.20 -7.70
CA ILE A 69 12.74 -13.35 -9.08
C ILE A 69 13.84 -13.94 -9.97
N ALA A 70 15.08 -13.46 -9.85
CA ALA A 70 16.18 -13.91 -10.69
C ALA A 70 16.45 -15.42 -10.56
N CYS A 71 16.30 -15.95 -9.34
CA CYS A 71 16.51 -17.36 -9.02
C CYS A 71 15.27 -18.25 -9.20
N ALA A 72 14.10 -17.66 -9.49
CA ALA A 72 12.84 -18.39 -9.56
C ALA A 72 12.71 -19.25 -10.83
N SER A 73 11.95 -20.36 -10.72
CA SER A 73 11.44 -21.10 -11.88
C SER A 73 10.23 -20.38 -12.49
N GLU A 74 9.85 -20.72 -13.73
CA GLU A 74 8.65 -20.14 -14.36
C GLU A 74 7.38 -20.43 -13.56
N GLU A 75 7.29 -21.60 -12.92
CA GLU A 75 6.18 -21.92 -12.04
C GLU A 75 6.16 -21.03 -10.79
N THR A 76 7.32 -20.76 -10.21
CA THR A 76 7.43 -19.84 -9.08
C THR A 76 7.08 -18.41 -9.49
N LEU A 77 7.48 -17.94 -10.68
CA LEU A 77 7.12 -16.61 -11.17
C LEU A 77 5.60 -16.44 -11.35
N TYR A 78 4.94 -17.44 -11.94
CA TYR A 78 3.49 -17.44 -12.07
C TYR A 78 2.79 -17.42 -10.71
N LYS A 79 3.23 -18.27 -9.76
CA LYS A 79 2.61 -18.29 -8.43
C LYS A 79 2.90 -17.01 -7.63
N LEU A 80 4.09 -16.42 -7.80
CA LEU A 80 4.44 -15.15 -7.18
C LEU A 80 3.54 -14.03 -7.69
N SER A 81 3.31 -13.93 -9.00
CA SER A 81 2.43 -12.92 -9.56
C SER A 81 0.98 -13.09 -9.07
N LYS A 82 0.50 -14.34 -9.01
CA LYS A 82 -0.82 -14.64 -8.43
C LYS A 82 -0.89 -14.25 -6.96
N HIS A 83 0.11 -14.58 -6.15
CA HIS A 83 0.18 -14.17 -4.73
C HIS A 83 0.13 -12.66 -4.58
N LEU A 84 0.98 -11.92 -5.28
CA LEU A 84 1.03 -10.45 -5.23
C LEU A 84 -0.31 -9.83 -5.67
N TYR A 85 -0.95 -10.41 -6.69
CA TYR A 85 -2.25 -9.97 -7.13
C TYR A 85 -3.33 -10.21 -6.06
N THR A 86 -3.45 -11.44 -5.54
CA THR A 86 -4.52 -11.79 -4.59
C THR A 86 -4.31 -11.21 -3.20
N ALA A 87 -3.06 -11.03 -2.76
CA ALA A 87 -2.75 -10.54 -1.42
C ALA A 87 -2.69 -9.01 -1.35
N LEU A 88 -2.49 -8.29 -2.45
CA LEU A 88 -2.39 -6.82 -2.45
C LEU A 88 -3.34 -6.16 -3.43
N LEU A 89 -3.18 -6.44 -4.73
CA LEU A 89 -3.88 -5.68 -5.77
C LEU A 89 -5.40 -5.90 -5.74
N LEU A 90 -5.82 -7.14 -5.51
CA LEU A 90 -7.23 -7.50 -5.47
C LEU A 90 -7.94 -6.92 -4.23
N PRO A 91 -7.42 -7.03 -2.98
CA PRO A 91 -8.02 -6.36 -1.83
C PRO A 91 -8.10 -4.84 -1.98
N ILE A 92 -7.04 -4.21 -2.50
CA ILE A 92 -7.01 -2.75 -2.72
C ILE A 92 -8.10 -2.33 -3.72
N LYS A 93 -8.35 -3.14 -4.75
CA LYS A 93 -9.35 -2.85 -5.80
C LYS A 93 -10.78 -3.24 -5.42
N ALA A 94 -10.97 -4.36 -4.73
CA ALA A 94 -12.30 -4.89 -4.42
C ALA A 94 -13.00 -4.13 -3.29
N GLU A 95 -12.23 -3.46 -2.44
CA GLU A 95 -12.72 -2.74 -1.27
C GLU A 95 -12.51 -1.23 -1.39
N SER A 96 -12.43 -0.74 -2.64
CA SER A 96 -12.00 0.61 -2.98
C SER A 96 -12.92 1.73 -2.57
N ALA A 97 -14.16 1.42 -2.17
CA ALA A 97 -14.98 2.35 -1.41
C ALA A 97 -14.31 2.58 -0.05
N THR A 98 -13.26 3.41 -0.03
CA THR A 98 -12.60 3.88 1.18
C THR A 98 -13.70 4.56 1.99
N PRO A 99 -14.17 3.93 3.08
CA PRO A 99 -15.17 4.57 3.91
C PRO A 99 -14.55 5.88 4.37
N ARG A 100 -15.33 6.97 4.31
CA ARG A 100 -14.94 8.23 4.90
C ARG A 100 -14.40 7.92 6.31
N VAL A 101 -13.20 8.39 6.65
CA VAL A 101 -12.53 8.01 7.92
C VAL A 101 -13.53 8.12 9.06
N THR A 102 -14.01 6.98 9.52
CA THR A 102 -14.91 6.86 10.66
C THR A 102 -14.06 6.55 11.88
N PRO A 103 -14.31 7.24 13.00
CA PRO A 103 -13.66 6.93 14.26
C PRO A 103 -14.01 5.51 14.71
N SER A 104 -13.15 4.94 15.55
CA SER A 104 -13.27 3.55 15.97
C SER A 104 -14.52 3.38 16.82
N SER A 105 -15.51 2.61 16.33
CA SER A 105 -16.83 2.41 16.94
C SER A 105 -16.77 1.98 18.41
N LEU A 106 -16.81 2.93 19.34
CA LEU A 106 -17.05 2.75 20.76
C LEU A 106 -17.83 3.98 21.29
N ASP A 107 -19.15 3.86 21.24
CA ASP A 107 -20.20 4.53 22.03
C ASP A 107 -20.27 6.07 22.22
N ASP A 108 -19.29 6.90 21.85
CA ASP A 108 -19.33 8.36 22.09
C ASP A 108 -19.04 9.21 20.84
N ALA A 109 -20.12 9.60 20.12
CA ALA A 109 -20.07 10.31 18.84
C ALA A 109 -19.40 11.71 18.85
N GLU A 110 -19.19 12.33 20.02
CA GLU A 110 -18.52 13.64 20.13
C GLU A 110 -16.99 13.50 20.17
N ASP A 111 -16.45 12.53 20.90
CA ASP A 111 -15.01 12.22 20.95
C ASP A 111 -14.51 11.72 19.58
N ASP A 112 -15.37 10.95 18.92
CA ASP A 112 -15.26 10.46 17.56
C ASP A 112 -15.01 11.58 16.52
N ILE A 113 -15.71 12.71 16.63
CA ILE A 113 -15.55 13.84 15.71
C ILE A 113 -14.23 14.58 15.96
N GLU A 114 -13.79 14.69 17.21
CA GLU A 114 -12.53 15.36 17.57
C GLU A 114 -11.31 14.52 17.14
N GLU A 115 -11.38 13.19 17.20
CA GLU A 115 -10.32 12.31 16.71
C GLU A 115 -10.07 12.51 15.20
N VAL A 116 -11.13 12.51 14.38
CA VAL A 116 -11.02 12.70 12.93
C VAL A 116 -10.49 14.11 12.59
N LYS A 117 -10.90 15.14 13.32
CA LYS A 117 -10.36 16.51 13.15
C LYS A 117 -8.88 16.56 13.49
N LEU A 118 -8.45 15.90 14.57
CA LEU A 118 -7.06 15.82 14.97
C LEU A 118 -6.22 15.09 13.90
N MET A 119 -6.70 13.95 13.41
CA MET A 119 -6.06 13.21 12.32
C MET A 119 -5.91 14.07 11.07
N LYS A 120 -6.97 14.80 10.67
CA LYS A 120 -6.92 15.69 9.51
C LYS A 120 -5.87 16.79 9.69
N LYS A 121 -5.82 17.39 10.88
CA LYS A 121 -4.81 18.42 11.20
C LYS A 121 -3.38 17.88 11.14
N LEU A 122 -3.14 16.66 11.62
CA LEU A 122 -1.83 16.01 11.56
C LEU A 122 -1.41 15.72 10.11
N CYS A 123 -2.32 15.19 9.29
CA CYS A 123 -2.05 14.91 7.87
C CYS A 123 -1.80 16.19 7.08
N LEU A 124 -2.63 17.22 7.26
CA LEU A 124 -2.42 18.52 6.62
C LEU A 124 -1.09 19.14 7.04
N LYS A 125 -0.72 19.09 8.32
CA LYS A 125 0.59 19.62 8.76
C LYS A 125 1.76 18.87 8.14
N ARG A 126 1.64 17.56 7.93
CA ARG A 126 2.65 16.74 7.25
C ARG A 126 2.76 17.09 5.77
N ASP A 127 1.62 17.35 5.12
CA ASP A 127 1.49 17.55 3.68
C ASP A 127 1.44 19.05 3.30
N ASP A 128 2.06 19.93 4.10
CA ASP A 128 2.11 21.39 3.92
C ASP A 128 0.74 22.06 3.65
N PHE A 129 -0.31 21.52 4.27
CA PHE A 129 -1.71 21.93 4.17
C PHE A 129 -2.28 21.83 2.75
N GLN A 130 -1.72 20.93 1.94
CA GLN A 130 -2.12 20.73 0.56
C GLN A 130 -2.67 19.31 0.33
N CYS A 131 -3.51 19.19 -0.69
CA CYS A 131 -3.87 17.91 -1.27
C CYS A 131 -2.62 17.25 -1.83
N LEU A 132 -2.29 16.06 -1.33
CA LEU A 132 -1.07 15.34 -1.71
C LEU A 132 -0.97 15.09 -3.23
N ALA A 133 -2.11 14.86 -3.88
CA ALA A 133 -2.15 14.52 -5.30
C ALA A 133 -2.08 15.75 -6.24
N THR A 134 -2.52 16.93 -5.80
CA THR A 134 -2.76 18.09 -6.69
C THR A 134 -2.11 19.39 -6.24
N GLY A 135 -1.64 19.48 -4.99
CA GLY A 135 -1.14 20.71 -4.40
C GLY A 135 -2.22 21.73 -4.03
N VAL A 136 -3.51 21.44 -4.23
CA VAL A 136 -4.62 22.33 -3.83
C VAL A 136 -4.57 22.56 -2.32
N ILE A 137 -4.58 23.83 -1.90
CA ILE A 137 -4.48 24.21 -0.49
C ILE A 137 -5.81 23.94 0.22
N ASP A 138 -5.80 23.35 1.42
CA ASP A 138 -7.04 23.16 2.18
C ASP A 138 -7.69 24.50 2.53
N VAL A 139 -8.99 24.60 2.30
CA VAL A 139 -9.78 25.82 2.50
C VAL A 139 -9.74 26.36 3.94
N ASN A 140 -9.43 25.50 4.92
CA ASN A 140 -9.34 25.89 6.34
C ASN A 140 -7.91 26.27 6.75
N TYR A 141 -6.98 26.39 5.80
CA TYR A 141 -5.65 26.93 6.09
C TYR A 141 -5.74 28.43 6.38
N HIS A 142 -5.39 28.81 7.62
CA HIS A 142 -5.39 30.20 8.09
C HIS A 142 -3.98 30.77 8.34
N GLY A 143 -2.95 30.23 7.66
CA GLY A 143 -1.58 30.75 7.78
C GLY A 143 -1.40 32.13 7.14
N THR A 144 -0.22 32.73 7.31
CA THR A 144 0.08 34.04 6.74
C THR A 144 0.13 33.98 5.22
N ARG A 145 -0.48 35.00 4.58
CA ARG A 145 -0.73 35.14 3.12
C ARG A 145 0.50 34.99 2.21
N GLU A 146 1.71 34.96 2.79
CA GLU A 146 2.99 34.83 2.09
C GLU A 146 3.45 33.37 1.93
N SER A 147 2.86 32.41 2.64
CA SER A 147 3.40 31.05 2.77
C SER A 147 3.02 30.09 1.64
N LEU A 148 1.87 30.25 0.99
CA LEU A 148 1.38 29.34 -0.06
C LEU A 148 0.54 30.14 -1.07
N THR A 149 0.87 30.06 -2.36
CA THR A 149 0.10 30.67 -3.45
C THR A 149 -0.49 29.56 -4.31
N GLY A 150 -1.80 29.59 -4.58
CA GLY A 150 -2.45 28.54 -5.35
C GLY A 150 -3.96 28.48 -5.14
N ASN A 151 -4.61 27.53 -5.80
CA ASN A 151 -6.04 27.30 -5.66
C ASN A 151 -6.32 26.65 -4.30
N SER A 152 -7.39 27.11 -3.63
CA SER A 152 -7.89 26.51 -2.39
C SER A 152 -9.11 25.63 -2.66
N GLY A 153 -9.27 24.57 -1.86
CA GLY A 153 -10.39 23.62 -1.99
C GLY A 153 -10.62 22.80 -0.73
N ILE A 154 -11.76 22.10 -0.69
CA ILE A 154 -12.09 21.19 0.41
C ILE A 154 -11.23 19.94 0.28
N THR A 155 -10.47 19.59 1.33
CA THR A 155 -9.78 18.30 1.40
C THR A 155 -10.46 17.33 2.35
N GLU A 156 -10.33 16.04 2.08
CA GLU A 156 -10.87 14.92 2.84
C GLU A 156 -9.78 13.87 3.05
N LEU A 157 -9.89 13.12 4.14
CA LEU A 157 -8.95 12.05 4.46
C LEU A 157 -9.36 10.76 3.77
N ALA A 158 -8.39 10.09 3.14
CA ALA A 158 -8.54 8.74 2.60
C ALA A 158 -7.46 7.80 3.17
N HIS A 159 -7.78 6.53 3.38
CA HIS A 159 -6.78 5.52 3.75
C HIS A 159 -5.95 5.07 2.53
N VAL A 160 -4.63 4.94 2.67
CA VAL A 160 -3.73 4.35 1.66
C VAL A 160 -3.97 2.84 1.56
N ILE A 161 -3.98 2.17 2.72
CA ILE A 161 -4.37 0.78 2.90
C ILE A 161 -5.85 0.80 3.32
N PRO A 162 -6.78 0.35 2.45
CA PRO A 162 -8.20 0.27 2.76
C PRO A 162 -8.51 -0.26 4.16
N PHE A 163 -9.43 0.43 4.85
CA PHE A 163 -9.84 0.15 6.22
C PHE A 163 -10.29 -1.31 6.43
N SER A 164 -11.00 -1.85 5.45
CA SER A 164 -11.51 -3.22 5.40
C SER A 164 -10.42 -4.29 5.55
N MET A 165 -9.15 -4.00 5.22
CA MET A 165 -8.03 -4.92 5.42
C MET A 165 -7.57 -5.09 6.87
N GLY A 166 -8.15 -4.36 7.83
CA GLY A 166 -7.92 -4.60 9.27
C GLY A 166 -9.19 -4.91 10.05
N ALA A 167 -10.33 -5.08 9.38
CA ALA A 167 -11.57 -5.52 10.03
C ALA A 167 -11.64 -7.06 10.08
N TRP A 168 -11.68 -7.63 11.29
CA TRP A 168 -11.61 -9.06 11.53
C TRP A 168 -13.01 -9.65 11.75
N SER A 169 -13.64 -10.25 10.73
CA SER A 169 -14.99 -10.83 10.91
C SER A 169 -15.08 -12.36 10.77
N ASP A 170 -14.17 -13.03 10.04
CA ASP A 170 -14.28 -14.47 9.77
C ASP A 170 -12.89 -15.16 9.77
N LYS A 171 -12.82 -16.44 10.18
CA LYS A 171 -11.59 -17.26 10.24
C LYS A 171 -10.92 -17.43 8.88
N GLN A 172 -11.68 -17.63 7.80
CA GLN A 172 -11.10 -17.71 6.44
C GLN A 172 -10.50 -16.36 6.05
N LYS A 173 -11.19 -15.25 6.37
CA LYS A 173 -10.65 -13.90 6.21
C LYS A 173 -9.39 -13.65 7.06
N LYS A 174 -9.24 -14.29 8.22
CA LYS A 174 -8.02 -14.11 9.06
C LYS A 174 -6.76 -14.58 8.36
N HIS A 175 -6.80 -15.70 7.65
CA HIS A 175 -5.64 -16.20 6.92
C HIS A 175 -5.26 -15.25 5.77
N ASP A 176 -6.25 -14.85 4.96
CA ASP A 176 -6.03 -13.98 3.80
C ASP A 176 -5.57 -12.57 4.23
N ILE A 177 -6.12 -12.04 5.32
CA ILE A 177 -5.68 -10.79 5.96
C ILE A 177 -4.26 -10.94 6.50
N ALA A 178 -3.93 -12.03 7.19
CA ALA A 178 -2.57 -12.26 7.69
C ALA A 178 -1.55 -12.35 6.55
N GLN A 179 -1.91 -13.01 5.45
CA GLN A 179 -1.10 -13.10 4.23
C GLN A 179 -0.90 -11.71 3.59
N THR A 180 -1.97 -10.90 3.54
CA THR A 180 -1.91 -9.51 3.08
C THR A 180 -0.94 -8.69 3.92
N TRP A 181 -1.06 -8.75 5.24
CA TRP A 181 -0.17 -8.03 6.17
C TRP A 181 1.28 -8.52 6.14
N ALA A 182 1.51 -9.83 6.01
CA ALA A 182 2.85 -10.37 5.83
C ALA A 182 3.50 -9.86 4.53
N THR A 183 2.72 -9.85 3.45
CA THR A 183 3.15 -9.33 2.15
C THR A 183 3.45 -7.82 2.22
N LEU A 184 2.55 -7.03 2.83
CA LEU A 184 2.76 -5.60 3.05
C LEU A 184 4.02 -5.33 3.86
N LYS A 185 4.22 -5.98 5.01
CA LYS A 185 5.41 -5.77 5.85
C LYS A 185 6.71 -6.16 5.15
N ARG A 186 6.69 -7.20 4.31
CA ARG A 186 7.85 -7.64 3.55
C ARG A 186 8.24 -6.62 2.48
N LEU A 187 7.26 -6.08 1.77
CA LEU A 187 7.46 -5.19 0.63
C LEU A 187 7.53 -3.70 1.02
N PHE A 188 6.94 -3.34 2.15
CA PHE A 188 6.85 -1.97 2.66
C PHE A 188 7.11 -2.01 4.17
N PRO A 189 8.38 -2.13 4.61
CA PRO A 189 8.71 -2.29 6.03
C PRO A 189 8.36 -1.09 6.93
N VAL A 190 8.15 0.08 6.33
CA VAL A 190 7.67 1.28 7.03
C VAL A 190 6.13 1.27 7.16
N ALA A 191 5.44 0.28 6.58
CA ALA A 191 3.99 0.15 6.68
C ALA A 191 3.57 -0.19 8.11
N ILE A 192 2.46 0.43 8.49
CA ILE A 192 1.85 0.32 9.81
C ILE A 192 1.38 -1.11 10.07
N GLY A 193 1.23 -1.51 11.32
CA GLY A 193 0.59 -2.79 11.65
C GLY A 193 -0.91 -2.77 11.36
N SER A 194 -1.53 -3.94 11.40
CA SER A 194 -2.99 -4.09 11.29
C SER A 194 -3.81 -3.31 12.33
N SER A 195 -3.21 -3.04 13.49
CA SER A 195 -3.79 -2.20 14.55
C SER A 195 -3.64 -0.70 14.28
N GLY A 196 -2.84 -0.30 13.29
CA GLY A 196 -2.52 1.08 12.96
C GLY A 196 -3.21 1.59 11.70
N ILE A 197 -4.32 0.99 11.28
CA ILE A 197 -5.03 1.44 10.07
C ILE A 197 -5.44 2.91 10.15
N ASN A 198 -5.83 3.39 11.34
CA ASN A 198 -6.21 4.79 11.57
C ASN A 198 -5.01 5.68 11.96
N ASP A 199 -3.78 5.17 11.90
CA ASP A 199 -2.60 5.99 12.14
C ASP A 199 -2.45 7.01 10.99
N PRO A 200 -2.11 8.29 11.28
CA PRO A 200 -1.95 9.33 10.26
C PRO A 200 -1.00 8.97 9.12
N THR A 201 -0.04 8.06 9.33
CA THR A 201 0.87 7.60 8.28
C THR A 201 0.18 6.74 7.21
N ASN A 202 -1.04 6.24 7.44
CA ASN A 202 -1.88 5.53 6.46
C ASN A 202 -2.99 6.42 5.90
N LEU A 203 -2.99 7.71 6.24
CA LEU A 203 -3.99 8.66 5.78
C LEU A 203 -3.38 9.64 4.77
N LEU A 204 -4.16 9.95 3.74
CA LEU A 204 -3.86 10.95 2.71
C LEU A 204 -4.86 12.10 2.82
N SER A 205 -4.40 13.34 2.66
CA SER A 205 -5.28 14.48 2.44
C SER A 205 -5.50 14.65 0.93
N LEU A 206 -6.73 14.44 0.45
CA LEU A 206 -7.10 14.53 -0.96
C LEU A 206 -8.15 15.61 -1.17
N TRP A 207 -8.07 16.34 -2.29
CA TRP A 207 -9.12 17.26 -2.72
C TRP A 207 -10.40 16.47 -2.99
N SER A 208 -11.57 16.96 -2.56
CA SER A 208 -12.83 16.20 -2.61
C SER A 208 -13.15 15.55 -3.96
N SER A 209 -12.87 16.24 -5.08
CA SER A 209 -13.07 15.66 -6.41
C SER A 209 -12.17 14.44 -6.65
N ILE A 210 -10.91 14.49 -6.21
CA ILE A 210 -9.95 13.38 -6.31
C ILE A 210 -10.28 12.28 -5.31
N HIS A 211 -10.72 12.63 -4.11
CA HIS A 211 -11.13 11.66 -3.09
C HIS A 211 -12.23 10.73 -3.60
N ASN A 212 -13.25 11.30 -4.26
CA ASN A 212 -14.36 10.52 -4.81
C ASN A 212 -13.90 9.54 -5.90
N GLU A 213 -13.02 9.99 -6.81
CA GLU A 213 -12.47 9.13 -7.86
C GLU A 213 -11.53 8.06 -7.27
N PHE A 214 -10.72 8.43 -6.27
CA PHE A 214 -9.83 7.49 -5.57
C PHE A 214 -10.62 6.37 -4.89
N GLY A 215 -11.77 6.71 -4.30
CA GLY A 215 -12.70 5.75 -3.69
C GLY A 215 -13.52 4.91 -4.68
N ALA A 216 -13.37 5.13 -5.99
CA ALA A 216 -14.14 4.43 -7.03
C ALA A 216 -13.28 3.49 -7.89
N LEU A 217 -11.96 3.42 -7.67
CA LEU A 217 -10.98 2.62 -8.44
C LEU A 217 -11.11 1.10 -8.27
#